data_AF-A0A2D5VJZ3-F1
#
_entry.id   AF-A0A2D5VJZ3-F1
#
_cell.length_a   1.000
_cell.length_b   1.000
_cell.length_c   1.000
_cell.angle_alpha   90.00
_cell.angle_beta   90.00
_cell.angle_gamma   90.00
#
_symmetry.space_group_name_H-M   'P 1'
#
loop_
_entity.id
_entity.type
_entity.pdbx_description
1 polymer ?
#
loop_
_entity_poly.entity_id
_entity_poly.type
_entity_poly.pdbx_seq_one_letter_code
_entity_poly.pdbx_strand_id
1 'polypeptide(L)'
;MATQSTATVSAIQNKQSQPPLKSVKAVLLSQLVENKFGGDYLAFSKVSGVPTSQLKRWAENSAVIVDKEVFIQASRIETDAKVDMKAFDFNDYLNSHYGGNRSRFAEANDILQQQVSRWTQTKCMFMNGQVYRLTTRGELNSVSAPKQKAKVEKTVH
;
A
#
# COMPACT_ATOMS: atom_id res chain seq x y z
N MET A 1 13.56 22.22 -56.52
CA MET A 1 14.38 21.67 -55.41
C MET A 1 14.14 22.57 -54.21
N ALA A 2 13.33 22.13 -53.24
CA ALA A 2 13.73 21.60 -51.92
C ALA A 2 14.36 22.69 -51.02
N THR A 3 13.99 22.94 -49.76
CA THR A 3 12.97 22.40 -48.85
C THR A 3 12.82 23.41 -47.69
N GLN A 4 11.69 23.29 -47.01
CA GLN A 4 11.17 24.07 -45.88
C GLN A 4 12.19 24.32 -44.75
N SER A 5 12.22 25.56 -44.22
CA SER A 5 12.84 25.86 -42.93
C SER A 5 11.89 25.42 -41.81
N THR A 6 12.29 24.39 -41.08
CA THR A 6 11.60 23.86 -39.91
C THR A 6 11.76 24.80 -38.73
N ALA A 7 10.64 25.36 -38.27
CA ALA A 7 10.54 26.07 -37.01
C ALA A 7 10.89 25.14 -35.84
N THR A 8 11.92 25.50 -35.08
CA THR A 8 12.28 24.85 -33.83
C THR A 8 11.26 25.25 -32.76
N VAL A 9 10.25 24.41 -32.52
CA VAL A 9 9.34 24.57 -31.39
C VAL A 9 10.06 24.08 -30.13
N SER A 10 10.61 25.02 -29.36
CA SER A 10 11.14 24.75 -28.02
C SER A 10 9.99 24.33 -27.11
N ALA A 11 9.97 23.05 -26.71
CA ALA A 11 9.03 22.52 -25.75
C ALA A 11 9.24 23.19 -24.38
N ILE A 12 8.35 24.12 -24.03
CA ILE A 12 8.20 24.65 -22.68
C ILE A 12 7.62 23.52 -21.82
N GLN A 13 8.50 22.74 -21.18
CA GLN A 13 8.08 21.80 -20.13
C GLN A 13 7.65 22.60 -18.91
N ASN A 14 6.35 22.85 -18.85
CA ASN A 14 5.65 23.38 -17.70
C ASN A 14 5.82 22.38 -16.53
N LYS A 15 6.80 22.61 -15.66
CA LYS A 15 6.90 21.94 -14.36
C LYS A 15 5.78 22.47 -13.47
N GLN A 16 4.54 22.04 -13.73
CA GLN A 16 3.48 22.16 -12.75
C GLN A 16 3.92 21.34 -11.53
N SER A 17 4.35 22.06 -10.49
CA SER A 17 4.61 21.55 -9.16
C SER A 17 3.32 20.92 -8.62
N GLN A 18 3.14 19.64 -8.91
CA GLN A 18 2.07 18.84 -8.34
C GLN A 18 2.22 18.81 -6.82
N PRO A 19 1.09 18.83 -6.08
CA PRO A 19 1.14 18.72 -4.63
C PRO A 19 1.88 17.44 -4.21
N PRO A 20 2.62 17.47 -3.09
CA PRO A 20 3.38 16.31 -2.63
C PRO A 20 2.41 15.14 -2.39
N LEU A 21 2.75 13.99 -2.98
CA LEU A 21 1.97 12.77 -2.90
C LEU A 21 1.76 12.38 -1.42
N LYS A 22 0.50 12.33 -0.99
CA LYS A 22 0.16 12.03 0.41
C LYS A 22 0.50 10.57 0.71
N SER A 23 1.46 10.36 1.61
CA SER A 23 1.81 9.02 2.09
C SER A 23 1.07 8.68 3.39
N VAL A 24 0.63 7.44 3.52
CA VAL A 24 0.09 6.84 4.74
C VAL A 24 1.04 5.77 5.25
N LYS A 25 1.11 5.56 6.56
CA LYS A 25 1.92 4.48 7.13
C LYS A 25 1.27 3.13 6.86
N ALA A 26 2.05 2.20 6.35
CA ALA A 26 1.65 0.84 6.10
C ALA A 26 2.49 -0.14 6.94
N VAL A 27 1.84 -1.15 7.52
CA VAL A 27 2.49 -2.13 8.40
C VAL A 27 2.15 -3.54 7.94
N LEU A 28 3.15 -4.39 7.80
CA LEU A 28 2.94 -5.79 7.46
C LEU A 28 2.16 -6.50 8.57
N LEU A 29 1.12 -7.26 8.21
CA LEU A 29 0.24 -7.94 9.17
C LEU A 29 1.03 -8.89 10.07
N SER A 30 1.91 -9.72 9.49
CA SER A 30 2.72 -10.67 10.26
C SER A 30 3.60 -9.97 11.30
N GLN A 31 4.22 -8.86 10.94
CA GLN A 31 5.03 -8.08 11.85
C GLN A 31 4.20 -7.37 12.93
N LEU A 32 3.00 -6.89 12.60
CA LEU A 32 2.10 -6.32 13.60
C LEU A 32 1.69 -7.37 14.65
N VAL A 33 1.39 -8.59 14.20
CA VAL A 33 1.04 -9.71 15.08
C VAL A 33 2.25 -10.13 15.91
N GLU A 34 3.43 -10.20 15.32
CA GLU A 34 4.67 -10.52 16.04
C GLU A 34 4.96 -9.48 17.13
N ASN A 35 4.99 -8.20 16.78
CA ASN A 35 5.41 -7.14 17.70
C ASN A 35 4.39 -6.86 18.82
N LYS A 36 3.08 -7.01 18.55
CA LYS A 36 2.02 -6.67 19.53
C LYS A 36 1.42 -7.88 20.24
N PHE A 37 1.49 -9.05 19.63
CA PHE A 37 0.82 -10.26 20.12
C PHE A 37 1.78 -11.45 20.23
N GLY A 38 3.09 -11.27 19.99
CA GLY A 38 4.08 -12.33 20.09
C GLY A 38 3.82 -13.48 19.11
N GLY A 39 3.28 -13.17 17.93
CA GLY A 39 2.92 -14.18 16.93
C GLY A 39 1.56 -14.85 17.17
N ASP A 40 0.84 -14.49 18.24
CA ASP A 40 -0.46 -15.08 18.57
C ASP A 40 -1.62 -14.46 17.75
N TYR A 41 -1.92 -15.12 16.62
CA TYR A 41 -3.06 -14.77 15.77
C TYR A 41 -4.43 -14.99 16.45
N LEU A 42 -4.53 -15.85 17.47
CA LEU A 42 -5.78 -16.01 18.22
C LEU A 42 -6.03 -14.79 19.11
N ALA A 43 -4.99 -14.26 19.75
CA ALA A 43 -5.07 -13.01 20.50
C ALA A 43 -5.44 -11.84 19.57
N PHE A 44 -4.82 -11.74 18.39
CA PHE A 44 -5.17 -10.69 17.42
C PHE A 44 -6.58 -10.83 16.86
N SER A 45 -7.06 -12.05 16.61
CA SER A 45 -8.43 -12.36 16.19
C SER A 45 -9.47 -11.79 17.16
N LYS A 46 -9.27 -11.98 18.47
CA LYS A 46 -10.18 -11.46 19.50
C LYS A 46 -10.28 -9.93 19.50
N VAL A 47 -9.20 -9.23 19.15
CA VAL A 47 -9.16 -7.76 19.14
C VAL A 47 -9.66 -7.18 17.81
N SER A 48 -9.26 -7.79 16.69
CA SER A 48 -9.62 -7.33 15.34
C SER A 48 -11.05 -7.73 14.93
N GLY A 49 -11.62 -8.75 15.57
CA GLY A 49 -12.90 -9.36 15.17
C GLY A 49 -12.79 -10.21 13.90
N VAL A 50 -11.58 -10.47 13.40
CA VAL A 50 -11.34 -11.26 12.20
C VAL A 50 -10.97 -12.70 12.56
N PRO A 51 -11.59 -13.71 11.94
CA PRO A 51 -11.25 -15.11 12.20
C PRO A 51 -9.76 -15.42 12.01
N THR A 52 -9.20 -16.23 12.92
CA THR A 52 -7.77 -16.61 12.91
C THR A 52 -7.33 -17.22 11.59
N SER A 53 -8.18 -18.04 10.95
CA SER A 53 -7.91 -18.63 9.64
C SER A 53 -7.75 -17.58 8.54
N GLN A 54 -8.55 -16.52 8.58
CA GLN A 54 -8.47 -15.42 7.64
C GLN A 54 -7.21 -14.58 7.87
N LEU A 55 -6.86 -14.31 9.13
CA LEU A 55 -5.63 -13.60 9.48
C LEU A 55 -4.37 -14.36 9.02
N LYS A 56 -4.33 -15.68 9.25
CA LYS A 56 -3.22 -16.53 8.77
C LYS A 56 -3.10 -16.49 7.25
N ARG A 57 -4.22 -16.66 6.53
CA ARG A 57 -4.25 -16.57 5.07
C ARG A 57 -3.77 -15.20 4.58
N TRP A 58 -4.15 -14.11 5.24
CA TRP A 58 -3.67 -12.78 4.89
C TRP A 58 -2.16 -12.64 5.13
N ALA A 59 -1.65 -13.15 6.25
CA ALA A 59 -0.22 -13.12 6.54
C ALA A 59 0.60 -13.91 5.50
N GLU A 60 0.12 -15.09 5.09
CA GLU A 60 0.74 -15.89 4.00
C GLU A 60 0.79 -15.14 2.67
N ASN A 61 -0.16 -14.24 2.42
CA ASN A 61 -0.23 -13.40 1.21
C ASN A 61 0.41 -12.02 1.42
N SER A 62 1.31 -11.87 2.39
CA SER A 62 2.03 -10.63 2.72
C SER A 62 1.09 -9.43 2.86
N ALA A 63 -0.06 -9.63 3.52
CA ALA A 63 -1.04 -8.57 3.71
C ALA A 63 -0.49 -7.41 4.55
N VAL A 64 -0.95 -6.22 4.21
CA VAL A 64 -0.51 -4.95 4.79
C VAL A 64 -1.71 -4.22 5.37
N ILE A 65 -1.54 -3.63 6.54
CA ILE A 65 -2.55 -2.80 7.19
C ILE A 65 -2.25 -1.33 6.90
N VAL A 66 -3.23 -0.61 6.37
CA VAL A 66 -3.20 0.84 6.15
C VAL A 66 -4.49 1.42 6.72
N ASP A 67 -4.40 2.35 7.68
CA ASP A 67 -5.57 2.99 8.30
C ASP A 67 -6.71 2.03 8.73
N LYS A 68 -6.34 0.89 9.35
CA LYS A 68 -7.24 -0.21 9.77
C LYS A 68 -7.83 -1.05 8.64
N GLU A 69 -7.51 -0.75 7.39
CA GLU A 69 -7.86 -1.57 6.24
C GLU A 69 -6.73 -2.54 5.89
N VAL A 70 -7.11 -3.74 5.48
CA VAL A 70 -6.19 -4.78 5.03
C VAL A 70 -6.11 -4.78 3.51
N PHE A 71 -4.89 -4.70 3.01
CA PHE A 71 -4.53 -4.73 1.61
C PHE A 71 -3.71 -5.98 1.33
N ILE A 72 -4.01 -6.67 0.22
CA ILE A 72 -3.26 -7.85 -0.23
C ILE A 72 -2.53 -7.52 -1.52
N GLN A 73 -1.34 -8.12 -1.70
CA GLN A 73 -0.55 -7.92 -2.91
C GLN A 73 -1.37 -8.31 -4.15
N ALA A 74 -1.47 -7.40 -5.11
CA ALA A 74 -2.19 -7.59 -6.36
C ALA A 74 -1.23 -7.74 -7.56
N SER A 75 -0.07 -7.08 -7.50
CA SER A 75 0.96 -7.15 -8.53
C SER A 75 2.02 -8.19 -8.20
N ARG A 76 2.53 -8.91 -9.21
CA ARG A 76 3.74 -9.74 -9.10
C ARG A 76 5.01 -9.00 -9.57
N ILE A 77 5.05 -7.68 -9.35
CA ILE A 77 6.23 -6.88 -9.69
C ILE A 77 7.35 -7.29 -8.72
N GLU A 78 8.48 -7.74 -9.26
CA GLU A 78 9.62 -8.14 -8.44
C GLU A 78 10.14 -6.92 -7.66
N THR A 79 10.19 -7.05 -6.33
CA THR A 79 10.74 -6.01 -5.47
C THR A 79 11.23 -6.61 -4.16
N ASP A 80 12.22 -5.96 -3.55
CA ASP A 80 12.69 -6.27 -2.21
C ASP A 80 11.71 -5.68 -1.19
N ALA A 81 10.81 -6.51 -0.65
CA ALA A 81 9.84 -6.08 0.34
C ALA A 81 10.54 -5.50 1.60
N LYS A 82 10.29 -4.22 1.90
CA LYS A 82 10.81 -3.55 3.10
C LYS A 82 9.78 -3.51 4.23
N VAL A 83 10.31 -3.47 5.46
CA VAL A 83 9.58 -3.65 6.73
C VAL A 83 8.75 -2.41 7.13
N ASP A 84 9.17 -1.20 6.76
CA ASP A 84 8.40 0.03 6.92
C ASP A 84 8.03 0.59 5.55
N MET A 85 6.74 0.58 5.23
CA MET A 85 6.24 0.96 3.92
C MET A 85 5.46 2.27 4.01
N LYS A 86 5.75 3.19 3.08
CA LYS A 86 4.87 4.32 2.77
C LYS A 86 3.88 3.85 1.72
N ALA A 87 2.60 3.94 2.03
CA ALA A 87 1.51 3.71 1.11
C ALA A 87 1.09 4.99 0.43
N PHE A 88 0.88 4.91 -0.88
CA PHE A 88 0.30 5.97 -1.68
C PHE A 88 -0.97 5.42 -2.34
N ASP A 89 -1.99 6.25 -2.47
CA ASP A 89 -3.12 5.87 -3.32
C ASP A 89 -2.62 5.61 -4.75
N PHE A 90 -3.06 4.49 -5.35
CA PHE A 90 -2.55 4.08 -6.66
C PHE A 90 -2.92 5.06 -7.76
N ASN A 91 -4.12 5.64 -7.73
CA ASN A 91 -4.55 6.62 -8.74
C ASN A 91 -3.76 7.91 -8.59
N ASP A 92 -3.53 8.36 -7.36
CA ASP A 92 -2.69 9.55 -7.11
C ASP A 92 -1.24 9.32 -7.56
N TYR A 93 -0.67 8.14 -7.27
CA TYR A 93 0.67 7.77 -7.74
C TYR A 93 0.74 7.77 -9.27
N LEU A 94 -0.24 7.16 -9.93
CA LEU A 94 -0.32 7.12 -11.39
C LEU A 94 -0.44 8.52 -12.01
N ASN A 95 -1.28 9.38 -11.42
CA ASN A 95 -1.43 10.78 -11.84
C ASN A 95 -0.13 11.56 -11.66
N SER A 96 0.59 11.31 -10.57
CA SER A 96 1.80 12.06 -10.27
C SER A 96 2.99 11.64 -11.14
N HIS A 97 3.21 10.33 -11.32
CA HIS A 97 4.43 9.82 -11.96
C HIS A 97 4.25 9.53 -13.45
N TYR A 98 3.02 9.29 -13.90
CA TYR A 98 2.71 8.91 -15.28
C TYR A 98 1.67 9.83 -15.94
N GLY A 99 1.25 10.91 -15.27
CA GLY A 99 0.22 11.82 -15.79
C GLY A 99 -1.14 11.13 -15.96
N GLY A 100 -1.42 10.09 -15.18
CA GLY A 100 -2.64 9.29 -15.28
C GLY A 100 -2.61 8.25 -16.42
N ASN A 101 -1.49 8.18 -17.16
CA ASN A 101 -1.36 7.28 -18.30
C ASN A 101 -1.07 5.84 -17.85
N ARG A 102 -2.12 5.01 -17.89
CA ARG A 102 -2.08 3.59 -17.51
C ARG A 102 -1.13 2.76 -18.38
N SER A 103 -1.04 3.07 -19.68
CA SER A 103 -0.17 2.34 -20.61
C SER A 103 1.30 2.56 -20.28
N ARG A 104 1.68 3.81 -19.95
CA ARG A 104 3.07 4.11 -19.53
C ARG A 104 3.47 3.40 -18.24
N PHE A 105 2.57 3.33 -17.27
CA PHE A 105 2.82 2.54 -16.05
C PHE A 105 2.98 1.05 -16.40
N ALA A 106 2.12 0.53 -17.27
CA ALA A 106 2.13 -0.86 -17.67
C ALA A 106 3.44 -1.26 -18.37
N GLU A 107 3.88 -0.44 -19.33
CA GLU A 107 5.15 -0.60 -20.04
C GLU A 107 6.35 -0.52 -19.09
N ALA A 108 6.37 0.46 -18.19
CA ALA A 108 7.48 0.66 -17.26
C ALA A 108 7.64 -0.49 -16.24
N ASN A 109 6.60 -1.28 -16.00
CA ASN A 109 6.59 -2.37 -15.02
C ASN A 109 6.40 -3.75 -15.68
N ASP A 110 6.46 -3.84 -17.01
CA ASP A 110 6.26 -5.06 -17.80
C ASP A 110 4.99 -5.84 -17.42
N ILE A 111 3.86 -5.14 -17.35
CA ILE A 111 2.54 -5.71 -17.05
C ILE A 111 1.49 -5.31 -18.08
N LEU A 112 0.34 -5.97 -18.07
CA LEU A 112 -0.74 -5.66 -19.00
C LEU A 112 -1.49 -4.38 -18.58
N GLN A 113 -1.76 -3.48 -19.53
CA GLN A 113 -2.60 -2.29 -19.30
C GLN A 113 -3.99 -2.64 -18.74
N GLN A 114 -4.53 -3.81 -19.10
CA GLN A 114 -5.79 -4.30 -18.54
C GLN A 114 -5.71 -4.54 -17.03
N GLN A 115 -4.57 -4.99 -16.51
CA GLN A 115 -4.37 -5.16 -15.07
C GLN A 115 -4.35 -3.81 -14.36
N VAL A 116 -3.62 -2.84 -14.91
CA VAL A 116 -3.61 -1.45 -14.41
C VAL A 116 -5.00 -0.85 -14.40
N SER A 117 -5.79 -1.07 -15.46
CA SER A 117 -7.17 -0.57 -15.52
C SER A 117 -8.06 -1.14 -14.40
N ARG A 118 -7.91 -2.43 -14.07
CA ARG A 118 -8.63 -3.03 -12.92
C ARG A 118 -8.21 -2.40 -11.59
N TRP A 119 -6.93 -2.09 -11.41
CA TRP A 119 -6.44 -1.44 -10.19
C TRP A 119 -6.97 -0.02 -10.05
N THR A 120 -7.10 0.74 -11.14
CA THR A 120 -7.68 2.10 -11.08
C THR A 120 -9.17 2.12 -10.73
N GLN A 121 -9.89 1.01 -10.94
CA GLN A 121 -11.32 0.88 -10.64
C GLN A 121 -11.61 0.43 -9.20
N THR A 122 -10.58 0.06 -8.44
CA THR A 122 -10.71 -0.46 -7.08
C THR A 122 -9.82 0.33 -6.14
N LYS A 123 -10.05 0.21 -4.83
CA LYS A 123 -9.17 0.84 -3.84
C LYS A 123 -7.84 0.09 -3.80
N CYS A 124 -6.83 0.68 -4.41
CA CYS A 124 -5.48 0.13 -4.51
C CYS A 124 -4.44 1.10 -3.94
N MET A 125 -3.41 0.55 -3.30
CA MET A 125 -2.28 1.30 -2.77
C MET A 125 -1.00 0.89 -3.51
N PHE A 126 -0.15 1.86 -3.84
CA PHE A 126 1.21 1.64 -4.30
C PHE A 126 2.17 1.69 -3.10
N MET A 127 2.93 0.62 -2.91
CA MET A 127 3.87 0.45 -1.82
C MET A 127 5.10 -0.29 -2.34
N ASN A 128 6.27 0.33 -2.20
CA ASN A 128 7.55 -0.32 -2.47
C ASN A 128 7.60 -1.01 -3.85
N GLY A 129 7.20 -0.33 -4.92
CA GLY A 129 7.21 -0.91 -6.27
C GLY A 129 6.05 -1.85 -6.59
N GLN A 130 5.16 -2.14 -5.62
CA GLN A 130 4.04 -3.06 -5.80
C GLN A 130 2.69 -2.39 -5.61
N VAL A 131 1.68 -2.96 -6.25
CA VAL A 131 0.27 -2.60 -6.10
C VAL A 131 -0.40 -3.60 -5.17
N TYR A 132 -1.07 -3.09 -4.16
CA TYR A 132 -1.90 -3.84 -3.24
C TYR A 132 -3.35 -3.42 -3.40
N ARG A 133 -4.28 -4.37 -3.26
CA ARG A 133 -5.72 -4.13 -3.36
C ARG A 133 -6.39 -4.35 -2.02
N LEU A 134 -7.41 -3.56 -1.72
CA LEU A 134 -8.25 -3.77 -0.56
C LEU A 134 -8.88 -5.17 -0.60
N THR A 135 -8.90 -5.89 0.52
CA THR A 135 -9.64 -7.15 0.60
C THR A 135 -11.14 -6.88 0.75
N THR A 136 -12.01 -7.74 0.21
CA THR A 136 -13.47 -7.63 0.28
C THR A 136 -14.07 -7.57 1.69
N ARG A 137 -13.28 -7.83 2.75
CA ARG A 137 -13.65 -7.70 4.16
C ARG A 137 -12.53 -7.05 4.98
N GLY A 138 -11.85 -6.08 4.38
CA GLY A 138 -10.57 -5.57 4.87
C GLY A 138 -10.61 -4.66 6.08
N GLU A 139 -11.76 -4.23 6.58
CA GLU A 139 -11.79 -3.34 7.75
C GLU A 139 -11.61 -4.11 9.05
N LEU A 140 -10.57 -3.76 9.80
CA LEU A 140 -10.37 -4.22 11.17
C LEU A 140 -11.27 -3.38 12.08
N ASN A 141 -12.05 -4.03 12.94
CA ASN A 141 -12.75 -3.31 14.00
C ASN A 141 -11.73 -2.51 14.81
N SER A 142 -12.03 -1.23 15.04
CA SER A 142 -11.15 -0.23 15.64
C SER A 142 -10.24 -0.83 16.71
N VAL A 143 -8.97 -1.03 16.37
CA VAL A 143 -7.91 -1.17 17.36
C VAL A 143 -7.71 0.20 17.99
N SER A 144 -8.62 0.61 18.87
CA SER A 144 -8.24 1.53 19.95
C SER A 144 -7.21 0.77 20.75
N ALA A 145 -5.95 1.23 20.66
CA ALA A 145 -4.85 0.67 21.42
C ALA A 145 -5.32 0.41 22.86
N PRO A 146 -5.16 -0.81 23.41
CA PRO A 146 -5.42 -1.01 24.82
C PRO A 146 -4.49 -0.06 25.59
N LYS A 147 -5.08 0.83 26.39
CA LYS A 147 -4.34 1.70 27.32
C LYS A 147 -3.35 0.82 28.07
N GLN A 148 -2.05 1.12 27.93
CA GLN A 148 -1.00 0.48 28.70
C GLN A 148 -1.39 0.57 30.17
N LYS A 149 -1.73 -0.58 30.80
CA LYS A 149 -1.86 -0.61 32.25
C LYS A 149 -0.44 -0.45 32.80
N ALA A 150 -0.24 0.70 33.45
CA ALA A 150 0.97 1.00 34.20
C ALA A 150 1.28 -0.17 35.15
N LYS A 151 2.54 -0.59 35.08
CA LYS A 151 3.21 -1.50 35.99
C LYS A 151 3.18 -0.87 37.39
N VAL A 152 2.41 -1.42 38.32
CA VAL A 152 2.57 -1.10 39.75
C VAL A 152 3.59 -2.09 40.30
N GLU A 153 4.71 -1.52 40.75
CA GLU A 153 5.84 -2.20 41.35
C GLU A 153 5.41 -3.10 42.53
N LYS A 154 6.00 -4.30 42.56
CA LYS A 154 6.10 -5.10 43.78
C LYS A 154 7.11 -4.40 44.69
N THR A 155 6.66 -3.85 45.81
CA THR A 155 7.53 -3.61 46.96
C THR A 155 7.35 -4.75 47.94
N VAL A 156 8.43 -5.52 48.10
CA VAL A 156 8.62 -6.55 49.12
C VAL A 156 8.82 -5.84 50.45
N HIS A 157 8.12 -6.28 51.49
CA HIS A 157 8.51 -6.09 52.89
C HIS A 157 8.66 -7.47 53.53
#